data_AF-A0A939XPD9-F1
#
_entry.id   AF-A0A939XPD9-F1
#
_cell.length_a   1.000
_cell.length_b   1.000
_cell.length_c   1.000
_cell.angle_alpha   90.00
_cell.angle_beta   90.00
_cell.angle_gamma   90.00
#
_symmetry.space_group_name_H-M   'P 1'
#
loop_
_entity.id
_entity.type
_entity.pdbx_description
1 polymer ?
#
loop_
_entity_poly.entity_id
_entity_poly.type
_entity_poly.pdbx_seq_one_letter_code
_entity_poly.pdbx_strand_id
1 'polypeptide(L)'
;FIVLLMKPIATSLTFAAGGVGGIFMPSLFVGACTGLLTASVLSQFGVQDINAANMALVGMAGTIGGVLHAPLTAVFLIAEITGGYKLFVPLLMVSVISYVVTRRFITNSIYTYQLAQRNELMTHHVDKKVINFMKLDNLIERNFAVVYPGDSLRVLVKAVEGTSRNIFAVVDRDDNTFLGIIKLDNIRNIMFKPEYYDKVFVRDLVFRPDYTVRIDESMESVVTKFSHSDKFNIAVLDQNNKYLGFVSRARIFSIYRRMSRQLSEE
;
A
#
# COMPACT_ATOMS: atom_id res chain seq x y z
N PHE A 1 40.42 -9.50 -13.35
CA PHE A 1 39.42 -10.31 -14.09
C PHE A 1 38.75 -11.37 -13.20
N ILE A 2 39.49 -12.32 -12.61
CA ILE A 2 38.91 -13.41 -11.77
C ILE A 2 38.00 -12.88 -10.66
N VAL A 3 38.43 -11.84 -9.95
CA VAL A 3 37.64 -11.21 -8.87
C VAL A 3 36.29 -10.66 -9.36
N LEU A 4 36.23 -10.11 -10.58
CA LEU A 4 34.99 -9.57 -11.16
C LEU A 4 33.96 -10.66 -11.44
N LEU A 5 34.40 -11.85 -11.84
CA LEU A 5 33.51 -12.98 -12.09
C LEU A 5 33.12 -13.70 -10.81
N MET A 6 34.08 -13.89 -9.89
CA MET A 6 33.84 -14.66 -8.67
C MET A 6 33.04 -13.88 -7.62
N LYS A 7 33.19 -12.56 -7.53
CA LYS A 7 32.53 -11.78 -6.46
C LYS A 7 31.00 -11.76 -6.59
N PRO A 8 30.38 -11.57 -7.77
CA PRO A 8 28.93 -11.69 -7.93
C PRO A 8 28.44 -13.09 -7.56
N ILE A 9 29.12 -14.15 -8.01
CA ILE A 9 28.77 -15.54 -7.71
C ILE A 9 28.81 -15.80 -6.19
N ALA A 10 29.90 -15.40 -5.53
CA ALA A 10 30.04 -15.54 -4.08
C ALA A 10 28.95 -14.77 -3.33
N THR A 11 28.64 -13.54 -3.77
CA THR A 11 27.59 -12.71 -3.16
C THR A 11 26.22 -13.37 -3.30
N SER A 12 25.87 -13.83 -4.51
CA SER A 12 24.62 -14.57 -4.75
C SER A 12 24.53 -15.84 -3.90
N LEU A 13 25.63 -16.59 -3.75
CA LEU A 13 25.66 -17.79 -2.91
C LEU A 13 25.45 -17.46 -1.43
N THR A 14 26.04 -16.38 -0.92
CA THR A 14 25.83 -15.92 0.46
C THR A 14 24.37 -15.54 0.72
N PHE A 15 23.74 -14.81 -0.21
CA PHE A 15 22.31 -14.48 -0.11
C PHE A 15 21.41 -15.71 -0.21
N ALA A 16 21.73 -16.65 -1.10
CA ALA A 16 20.99 -17.90 -1.25
C ALA A 16 21.10 -18.79 0.00
N ALA A 17 22.25 -18.77 0.69
CA ALA A 17 22.46 -19.50 1.94
C ALA A 17 21.78 -18.87 3.17
N GLY A 18 21.04 -17.77 3.00
CA GLY A 18 20.36 -17.07 4.11
C GLY A 18 21.25 -16.11 4.89
N GLY A 19 22.41 -15.73 4.34
CA GLY A 19 23.28 -14.72 4.94
C GLY A 19 22.58 -13.36 5.02
N VAL A 20 22.62 -12.73 6.19
CA VAL A 20 22.11 -11.37 6.40
C VAL A 20 23.18 -10.38 5.95
N GLY A 21 22.93 -9.66 4.87
CA GLY A 21 23.87 -8.69 4.33
C GLY A 21 23.25 -7.74 3.31
N GLY A 22 23.98 -6.69 2.95
CA GLY A 22 23.60 -5.77 1.88
C GLY A 22 24.32 -6.10 0.57
N ILE A 23 23.61 -6.03 -0.55
CA ILE A 23 24.18 -6.13 -1.90
C ILE A 23 24.97 -4.87 -2.31
N PHE A 24 24.81 -3.80 -1.54
CA PHE A 24 25.29 -2.47 -1.87
C PHE A 24 26.83 -2.41 -2.02
N MET A 25 27.57 -2.82 -0.99
CA MET A 25 29.05 -2.81 -1.02
C MET A 25 29.64 -3.79 -2.05
N PRO A 26 29.13 -5.03 -2.20
CA PRO A 26 29.56 -5.91 -3.29
C PRO A 26 29.41 -5.30 -4.69
N SER A 27 28.29 -4.62 -4.96
CA SER A 27 28.06 -3.94 -6.25
C SER A 27 29.01 -2.77 -6.48
N LEU A 28 29.29 -1.99 -5.43
CA LEU A 28 30.26 -0.89 -5.48
C LEU A 28 31.67 -1.42 -5.77
N PHE A 29 32.10 -2.48 -5.08
CA PHE A 29 33.40 -3.09 -5.29
C PHE A 29 33.57 -3.65 -6.71
N VAL A 30 32.57 -4.38 -7.22
CA VAL A 30 32.58 -4.89 -8.60
C VAL A 30 32.59 -3.74 -9.61
N GLY A 31 31.87 -2.65 -9.34
CA GLY A 31 31.90 -1.44 -10.18
C GLY A 31 33.26 -0.78 -10.22
N ALA A 32 33.91 -0.63 -9.06
CA ALA A 32 35.27 -0.09 -8.96
C ALA A 32 36.27 -0.91 -9.76
N CYS A 33 36.25 -2.24 -9.59
CA CYS A 33 37.11 -3.15 -10.33
C CYS A 33 36.84 -3.11 -11.84
N THR A 34 35.58 -2.94 -12.25
CA THR A 34 35.22 -2.82 -13.68
C THR A 34 35.79 -1.54 -14.25
N GLY A 35 35.61 -0.41 -13.55
CA GLY A 35 36.16 0.88 -13.97
C GLY A 35 37.69 0.88 -14.09
N LEU A 36 38.39 0.27 -13.12
CA LEU A 36 39.84 0.10 -13.17
C LEU A 36 40.28 -0.78 -14.34
N LEU A 37 39.56 -1.88 -14.60
CA LEU A 37 39.84 -2.75 -15.74
C LEU A 37 39.62 -2.00 -17.07
N THR A 38 38.55 -1.22 -17.20
CA THR A 38 38.31 -0.37 -18.36
C THR A 38 39.45 0.64 -18.57
N ALA A 39 39.94 1.27 -17.50
CA ALA A 39 41.09 2.18 -17.58
C ALA A 39 42.36 1.46 -18.08
N SER A 40 42.66 0.27 -17.55
CA SER A 40 43.81 -0.53 -17.97
C SER A 40 43.72 -0.95 -19.44
N VAL A 41 42.53 -1.38 -19.88
CA VAL A 41 42.29 -1.77 -21.27
C VAL A 41 42.44 -0.58 -22.22
N LEU A 42 41.81 0.56 -21.91
CA LEU A 42 41.91 1.77 -22.74
C LEU A 42 43.35 2.30 -22.82
N SER A 43 44.11 2.19 -21.73
CA SER A 43 45.53 2.56 -21.73
C SER A 43 46.35 1.68 -22.68
N GLN A 44 46.05 0.38 -22.78
CA GLN A 44 46.70 -0.52 -23.77
C GLN A 44 46.34 -0.16 -25.22
N PHE A 45 45.17 0.42 -25.46
CA PHE A 45 44.76 0.92 -26.78
C PHE A 45 45.32 2.32 -27.12
N GLY A 46 46.24 2.85 -26.32
CA GLY A 46 46.94 4.10 -26.61
C GLY A 46 46.20 5.37 -26.17
N VAL A 47 45.13 5.26 -25.37
CA VAL A 47 44.48 6.42 -24.76
C VAL A 47 45.34 6.92 -23.60
N GLN A 48 45.91 8.12 -23.74
CA GLN A 48 46.72 8.77 -22.71
C GLN A 48 45.85 9.57 -21.73
N ASP A 49 46.41 9.93 -20.57
CA ASP A 49 45.78 10.75 -19.52
C ASP A 49 44.51 10.17 -18.84
N ILE A 50 44.39 8.84 -18.77
CA ILE A 50 43.28 8.21 -18.04
C ILE A 50 43.58 8.22 -16.54
N ASN A 51 42.80 8.98 -15.78
CA ASN A 51 42.80 8.89 -14.33
C ASN A 51 42.04 7.61 -13.88
N ALA A 52 42.79 6.62 -13.39
CA ALA A 52 42.24 5.34 -12.94
C ALA A 52 41.22 5.49 -11.78
N ALA A 53 41.42 6.46 -10.88
CA ALA A 53 40.48 6.72 -9.78
C ALA A 53 39.15 7.22 -10.34
N ASN A 54 39.15 8.17 -11.29
CA ASN A 54 37.92 8.67 -11.91
C ASN A 54 37.15 7.55 -12.62
N MET A 55 37.86 6.66 -13.33
CA MET A 55 37.23 5.51 -13.99
C MET A 55 36.64 4.51 -12.99
N ALA A 56 37.30 4.28 -11.84
CA ALA A 56 36.75 3.47 -10.76
C ALA A 56 35.43 4.05 -10.23
N LEU A 57 35.37 5.38 -10.01
CA LEU A 57 34.17 6.07 -9.54
C LEU A 57 33.02 5.99 -10.56
N VAL A 58 33.33 6.14 -11.84
CA VAL A 58 32.36 5.96 -12.94
C VAL A 58 31.83 4.52 -12.97
N GLY A 59 32.69 3.53 -12.81
CA GLY A 59 32.30 2.13 -12.71
C GLY A 59 31.40 1.83 -11.50
N MET A 60 31.71 2.40 -10.34
CA MET A 60 30.88 2.30 -9.12
C MET A 60 29.48 2.87 -9.34
N ALA A 61 29.37 4.09 -9.89
CA ALA A 61 28.09 4.74 -10.13
C ALA A 61 27.26 3.98 -11.18
N GLY A 62 27.90 3.44 -12.21
CA GLY A 62 27.26 2.61 -13.22
C GLY A 62 26.62 1.36 -12.62
N THR A 63 27.40 0.55 -11.91
CA THR A 63 26.89 -0.72 -11.35
C THR A 63 25.80 -0.50 -10.31
N ILE A 64 25.94 0.50 -9.44
CA ILE A 64 24.92 0.83 -8.43
C ILE A 64 23.64 1.35 -9.10
N GLY A 65 23.76 2.25 -10.08
CA GLY A 65 22.63 2.79 -10.81
C GLY A 65 21.82 1.71 -11.53
N GLY A 66 22.49 0.74 -12.14
CA GLY A 66 21.88 -0.42 -12.78
C GLY A 66 21.24 -1.39 -11.78
N VAL A 67 21.99 -1.86 -10.78
CA VAL A 67 21.52 -2.89 -9.83
C VAL A 67 20.37 -2.39 -8.95
N LEU A 68 20.44 -1.14 -8.49
CA LEU A 68 19.44 -0.57 -7.60
C LEU A 68 18.27 0.06 -8.35
N HIS A 69 18.35 0.22 -9.67
CA HIS A 69 17.39 0.99 -10.45
C HIS A 69 17.22 2.44 -9.96
N ALA A 70 18.27 3.01 -9.38
CA ALA A 70 18.27 4.32 -8.73
C ALA A 70 19.46 5.18 -9.21
N PRO A 71 19.45 5.65 -10.46
CA PRO A 71 20.60 6.32 -11.07
C PRO A 71 21.00 7.62 -10.37
N LEU A 72 20.03 8.45 -9.94
CA LEU A 72 20.33 9.68 -9.21
C LEU A 72 20.99 9.40 -7.85
N THR A 73 20.47 8.42 -7.11
CA THR A 73 21.03 8.00 -5.82
C THR A 73 22.48 7.52 -5.97
N ALA A 74 22.77 6.75 -7.03
CA ALA A 74 24.13 6.30 -7.30
C ALA A 74 25.09 7.47 -7.54
N VAL A 75 24.67 8.46 -8.34
CA VAL A 75 25.49 9.64 -8.64
C VAL A 75 25.77 10.46 -7.39
N PHE A 76 24.73 10.80 -6.63
CA PHE A 76 24.88 11.62 -5.41
C PHE A 76 25.76 10.93 -4.39
N LEU A 77 25.59 9.62 -4.20
CA LEU A 77 26.40 8.89 -3.24
C LEU A 77 27.89 8.90 -3.60
N ILE A 78 28.21 8.67 -4.88
CA ILE A 78 29.62 8.67 -5.33
C ILE A 78 30.20 10.09 -5.30
N ALA A 79 29.43 11.11 -5.68
CA ALA A 79 29.86 12.51 -5.59
C ALA A 79 30.14 12.94 -4.13
N GLU A 80 29.30 12.50 -3.19
CA GLU A 80 29.44 12.84 -1.77
C GLU A 80 30.66 12.15 -1.15
N ILE A 81 30.84 10.85 -1.38
CA ILE A 81 32.00 10.08 -0.84
C ILE A 81 33.33 10.59 -1.40
N THR A 82 33.33 11.17 -2.60
CA THR A 82 34.54 11.67 -3.26
C THR A 82 34.82 13.14 -2.96
N GLY A 83 33.89 13.85 -2.31
CA GLY A 83 34.05 15.25 -1.93
C GLY A 83 34.11 16.22 -3.12
N GLY A 84 33.57 15.86 -4.28
CA GLY A 84 33.68 16.69 -5.48
C GLY A 84 32.66 16.40 -6.59
N TYR A 85 32.02 17.46 -7.09
CA TYR A 85 31.01 17.40 -8.17
C TYR A 85 31.60 17.49 -9.59
N LYS A 86 32.93 17.47 -9.73
CA LYS A 86 33.60 17.59 -11.05
C LYS A 86 33.23 16.46 -12.01
N LEU A 87 32.94 15.27 -11.48
CA LEU A 87 32.55 14.09 -12.27
C LEU A 87 31.04 13.89 -12.37
N PHE A 88 30.23 14.84 -11.90
CA PHE A 88 28.77 14.65 -11.81
C PHE A 88 28.13 14.26 -13.14
N VAL A 89 28.50 14.95 -14.22
CA VAL A 89 27.98 14.70 -15.58
C VAL A 89 28.39 13.30 -16.10
N PRO A 90 29.67 12.89 -16.07
CA PRO A 90 30.08 11.52 -16.40
C PRO A 90 29.38 10.43 -15.58
N LEU A 91 29.27 10.62 -14.25
CA LEU A 91 28.60 9.68 -13.37
C LEU A 91 27.12 9.51 -13.77
N LEU A 92 26.42 10.62 -14.01
CA LEU A 92 25.02 10.61 -14.40
C LEU A 92 24.80 9.89 -15.73
N MET A 93 25.62 10.17 -16.74
CA MET A 93 25.51 9.48 -18.04
C MET A 93 25.64 7.98 -17.89
N VAL A 94 26.68 7.49 -17.20
CA VAL A 94 26.92 6.05 -17.07
C VAL A 94 25.86 5.38 -16.19
N SER A 95 25.43 6.01 -15.09
CA SER A 95 24.35 5.48 -14.24
C SER A 95 23.01 5.39 -14.99
N VAL A 96 22.65 6.40 -15.80
CA VAL A 96 21.40 6.39 -16.58
C VAL A 96 21.47 5.36 -17.70
N ILE A 97 22.58 5.28 -18.44
CA ILE A 97 22.75 4.26 -19.49
C ILE A 97 22.65 2.86 -18.88
N SER A 98 23.35 2.62 -17.77
CA SER A 98 23.28 1.33 -17.08
C SER A 98 21.86 1.01 -16.62
N TYR A 99 21.15 1.97 -16.03
CA TYR A 99 19.75 1.81 -15.64
C TYR A 99 18.83 1.45 -16.83
N VAL A 100 18.93 2.18 -17.94
CA VAL A 100 18.09 1.96 -19.13
C VAL A 100 18.35 0.58 -19.73
N VAL A 101 19.62 0.19 -19.83
CA VAL A 101 20.01 -1.14 -20.32
C VAL A 101 19.47 -2.22 -19.39
N THR A 102 19.74 -2.14 -18.08
CA THR A 102 19.29 -3.15 -17.12
C THR A 102 17.77 -3.26 -17.08
N ARG A 103 17.04 -2.14 -17.11
CA ARG A 103 15.57 -2.13 -17.09
C ARG A 103 14.92 -2.82 -18.29
N ARG A 104 15.62 -2.93 -19.44
CA ARG A 104 15.11 -3.69 -20.59
C ARG A 104 15.18 -5.21 -20.38
N PHE A 105 16.13 -5.70 -19.59
CA PHE A 105 16.31 -7.13 -19.33
C PHE A 105 15.67 -7.58 -18.02
N ILE A 106 15.69 -6.72 -17.01
CA ILE A 106 15.21 -7.01 -15.66
C ILE A 106 14.29 -5.86 -15.25
N THR A 107 12.99 -6.13 -15.20
CA THR A 107 11.96 -5.11 -14.92
C THR A 107 12.00 -4.62 -13.47
N ASN A 108 12.37 -5.52 -12.55
CA ASN A 108 12.36 -5.26 -11.12
C ASN A 108 13.78 -5.06 -10.60
N SER A 109 13.98 -4.04 -9.76
CA SER A 109 15.20 -3.97 -8.95
C SER A 109 15.34 -5.21 -8.08
N ILE A 110 16.55 -5.51 -7.69
CA ILE A 110 16.89 -6.60 -6.77
C ILE A 110 16.10 -6.57 -5.45
N TYR A 111 15.72 -5.39 -4.94
CA TYR A 111 14.88 -5.27 -3.74
C TYR A 111 13.42 -5.60 -4.03
N THR A 112 12.91 -5.19 -5.18
CA THR A 112 11.54 -5.47 -5.62
C THR A 112 11.37 -6.89 -6.18
N TYR A 113 12.47 -7.54 -6.58
CA TYR A 113 12.45 -8.84 -7.24
C TYR A 113 11.86 -9.95 -6.34
N GLN A 114 12.23 -9.98 -5.06
CA GLN A 114 11.68 -10.97 -4.12
C GLN A 114 10.20 -10.74 -3.83
N LEU A 115 9.79 -9.47 -3.70
CA LEU A 115 8.37 -9.10 -3.57
C LEU A 115 7.60 -9.49 -4.83
N ALA A 116 8.21 -9.36 -6.01
CA ALA A 116 7.60 -9.74 -7.28
C ALA A 116 7.33 -11.23 -7.32
N GLN A 117 8.34 -12.05 -6.98
CA GLN A 117 8.20 -13.50 -6.95
C GLN A 117 7.16 -13.98 -5.94
N ARG A 118 6.99 -13.25 -4.82
CA ARG A 118 5.97 -13.56 -3.82
C ARG A 118 4.60 -13.00 -4.16
N ASN A 119 4.45 -12.32 -5.31
CA ASN A 119 3.21 -11.67 -5.69
C ASN A 119 2.73 -10.61 -4.68
N GLU A 120 3.68 -10.05 -3.92
CA GLU A 120 3.48 -9.03 -2.89
C GLU A 120 3.86 -7.62 -3.38
N LEU A 121 4.21 -7.47 -4.67
CA LEU A 121 4.40 -6.17 -5.29
C LEU A 121 3.06 -5.46 -5.50
N MET A 122 2.69 -4.68 -4.49
CA MET A 122 1.56 -3.76 -4.54
C MET A 122 1.90 -2.61 -5.48
N THR A 123 1.43 -2.67 -6.72
CA THR A 123 1.56 -1.56 -7.67
C THR A 123 0.26 -0.76 -7.72
N HIS A 124 0.35 0.57 -7.80
CA HIS A 124 -0.80 1.47 -7.88
C HIS A 124 -1.82 1.07 -8.98
N HIS A 125 -1.35 0.46 -10.07
CA HIS A 125 -2.20 0.04 -11.19
C HIS A 125 -3.02 -1.22 -10.87
N VAL A 126 -2.46 -2.16 -10.10
CA VAL A 126 -3.17 -3.37 -9.67
C VAL A 126 -4.24 -3.01 -8.65
N ASP A 127 -3.94 -2.10 -7.72
CA ASP A 127 -4.90 -1.64 -6.72
C ASP A 127 -6.15 -1.01 -7.35
N LYS A 128 -5.93 -0.10 -8.32
CA LYS A 128 -7.02 0.56 -9.02
C LYS A 128 -7.85 -0.43 -9.84
N LYS A 129 -7.22 -1.43 -10.46
CA LYS A 129 -7.94 -2.50 -11.18
C LYS A 129 -8.79 -3.33 -10.22
N VAL A 130 -8.22 -3.84 -9.13
CA VAL A 130 -8.94 -4.67 -8.15
C VAL A 130 -10.14 -3.90 -7.58
N ILE A 131 -9.96 -2.64 -7.19
CA ILE A 131 -11.02 -1.80 -6.65
C ILE A 131 -12.15 -1.59 -7.67
N ASN A 132 -11.82 -1.38 -8.94
CA ASN A 132 -12.82 -1.20 -9.99
C ASN A 132 -13.63 -2.47 -10.30
N PHE A 133 -13.07 -3.66 -10.08
CA PHE A 133 -13.79 -4.93 -10.24
C PHE A 133 -14.61 -5.33 -9.02
N MET A 134 -14.39 -4.71 -7.86
CA MET A 134 -15.24 -4.95 -6.68
C MET A 134 -16.64 -4.38 -6.92
N LYS A 135 -17.66 -5.20 -6.63
CA LYS A 135 -19.07 -4.76 -6.63
C LYS A 135 -19.52 -4.51 -5.20
N LEU A 136 -20.04 -3.31 -4.95
CA LEU A 136 -20.52 -2.90 -3.64
C LEU A 136 -21.61 -3.84 -3.11
N ASP A 137 -22.49 -4.34 -3.98
CA ASP A 137 -23.60 -5.26 -3.64
C ASP A 137 -23.14 -6.48 -2.83
N ASN A 138 -21.97 -7.04 -3.16
CA ASN A 138 -21.40 -8.23 -2.52
C ASN A 138 -20.74 -7.93 -1.17
N LEU A 139 -20.57 -6.64 -0.84
CA LEU A 139 -19.90 -6.16 0.37
C LEU A 139 -20.89 -5.67 1.44
N ILE A 140 -22.17 -5.54 1.09
CA ILE A 140 -23.21 -5.07 2.02
C ILE A 140 -23.49 -6.14 3.07
N GLU A 141 -23.26 -5.79 4.32
CA GLU A 141 -23.58 -6.59 5.48
C GLU A 141 -24.96 -6.17 6.03
N ARG A 142 -25.90 -7.13 6.05
CA ARG A 142 -27.30 -6.91 6.46
C ARG A 142 -27.61 -7.40 7.88
N ASN A 143 -26.60 -7.88 8.61
CA ASN A 143 -26.76 -8.44 9.95
C ASN A 143 -26.65 -7.38 11.07
N PHE A 144 -27.17 -6.18 10.82
CA PHE A 144 -27.22 -5.10 11.80
C PHE A 144 -28.66 -4.94 12.27
N ALA A 145 -28.85 -4.80 13.58
CA ALA A 145 -30.17 -4.52 14.12
C ALA A 145 -30.63 -3.13 13.69
N VAL A 146 -31.92 -3.07 13.35
CA VAL A 146 -32.64 -1.88 12.95
C VAL A 146 -33.58 -1.51 14.08
N VAL A 147 -33.60 -0.22 14.42
CA VAL A 147 -34.48 0.34 15.46
C VAL A 147 -35.24 1.54 14.91
N TYR A 148 -36.37 1.85 15.50
CA TYR A 148 -37.29 2.89 15.02
C TYR A 148 -37.28 4.09 15.97
N PRO A 149 -37.49 5.34 15.49
CA PRO A 149 -37.47 6.54 16.32
C PRO A 149 -38.40 6.52 17.54
N GLY A 150 -39.53 5.83 17.43
CA GLY A 150 -40.52 5.67 18.50
C GLY A 150 -40.19 4.57 19.51
N ASP A 151 -39.17 3.74 19.27
CA ASP A 151 -38.76 2.70 20.21
C ASP A 151 -38.16 3.33 21.48
N SER A 152 -38.45 2.72 22.63
CA SER A 152 -37.86 3.14 23.90
C SER A 152 -36.48 2.52 24.13
N LEU A 153 -35.72 3.06 25.07
CA LEU A 153 -34.43 2.50 25.48
C LEU A 153 -34.55 1.01 25.88
N ARG A 154 -35.69 0.57 26.47
CA ARG A 154 -35.91 -0.86 26.77
C ARG A 154 -35.85 -1.73 25.51
N VAL A 155 -36.47 -1.29 24.42
CA VAL A 155 -36.49 -2.02 23.14
C VAL A 155 -35.08 -2.04 22.53
N LEU A 156 -34.39 -0.90 22.59
CA LEU A 156 -33.00 -0.80 22.15
C LEU A 156 -32.07 -1.74 22.92
N VAL A 157 -32.20 -1.83 24.24
CA VAL A 157 -31.40 -2.76 25.07
C VAL A 157 -31.65 -4.22 24.68
N LYS A 158 -32.91 -4.62 24.45
CA LYS A 158 -33.23 -5.96 23.94
C LYS A 158 -32.62 -6.22 22.56
N ALA A 159 -32.56 -5.21 21.69
CA ALA A 159 -31.90 -5.33 20.39
C ALA A 159 -30.37 -5.49 20.53
N VAL A 160 -29.76 -4.89 21.56
CA VAL A 160 -28.33 -5.07 21.88
C VAL A 160 -28.06 -6.52 22.29
N GLU A 161 -28.91 -7.13 23.12
CA GLU A 161 -28.74 -8.54 23.56
C GLU A 161 -28.72 -9.53 22.38
N GLY A 162 -29.48 -9.24 21.32
CA GLY A 162 -29.60 -10.11 20.15
C GLY A 162 -28.48 -9.96 19.10
N THR A 163 -27.53 -9.03 19.27
CA THR A 163 -26.50 -8.79 18.24
C THR A 163 -25.09 -8.60 18.82
N SER A 164 -24.07 -9.01 18.06
CA SER A 164 -22.66 -8.75 18.37
C SER A 164 -22.13 -7.44 17.77
N ARG A 165 -23.01 -6.60 17.20
CA ARG A 165 -22.64 -5.36 16.51
C ARG A 165 -22.78 -4.16 17.45
N ASN A 166 -21.84 -3.23 17.36
CA ASN A 166 -21.80 -2.02 18.20
C ASN A 166 -22.47 -0.80 17.56
N ILE A 167 -23.21 -1.00 16.46
CA ILE A 167 -23.89 0.06 15.70
C ILE A 167 -25.27 -0.44 15.27
N PHE A 168 -26.26 0.45 15.38
CA PHE A 168 -27.66 0.18 15.08
C PHE A 168 -28.13 1.21 14.06
N ALA A 169 -28.82 0.76 13.01
CA ALA A 169 -29.43 1.67 12.05
C ALA A 169 -30.77 2.17 12.59
N VAL A 170 -31.01 3.47 12.48
CA VAL A 170 -32.30 4.07 12.78
C VAL A 170 -33.00 4.37 11.47
N VAL A 171 -34.15 3.75 11.26
CA VAL A 171 -34.95 3.92 10.05
C VAL A 171 -36.38 4.28 10.39
N ASP A 172 -37.05 4.96 9.47
CA ASP A 172 -38.49 5.14 9.56
C ASP A 172 -39.21 3.80 9.33
N ARG A 173 -40.29 3.56 10.08
CA ARG A 173 -41.03 2.30 10.05
C ARG A 173 -41.86 2.16 8.78
N ASP A 174 -42.30 3.25 8.18
CA ASP A 174 -43.28 3.21 7.09
C ASP A 174 -42.62 2.99 5.72
N ASP A 175 -41.46 3.63 5.48
CA ASP A 175 -40.81 3.65 4.16
C ASP A 175 -39.36 3.13 4.13
N ASN A 176 -38.82 2.77 5.31
CA ASN A 176 -37.43 2.35 5.53
C ASN A 176 -36.38 3.44 5.20
N THR A 177 -36.78 4.72 5.29
CA THR A 177 -35.88 5.87 5.12
C THR A 177 -34.85 5.90 6.25
N PHE A 178 -33.58 6.06 5.89
CA PHE A 178 -32.48 6.12 6.86
C PHE A 178 -32.45 7.46 7.60
N LEU A 179 -32.54 7.41 8.93
CA LEU A 179 -32.58 8.60 9.79
C LEU A 179 -31.25 8.83 10.52
N GLY A 180 -30.47 7.77 10.71
CA GLY A 180 -29.14 7.85 11.30
C GLY A 180 -28.70 6.54 11.94
N ILE A 181 -27.76 6.64 12.87
CA ILE A 181 -27.20 5.50 13.60
C ILE A 181 -27.18 5.76 15.10
N ILE A 182 -27.20 4.68 15.87
CA ILE A 182 -26.87 4.69 17.30
C ILE A 182 -25.64 3.83 17.51
N LYS A 183 -24.66 4.35 18.24
CA LYS A 183 -23.49 3.59 18.66
C LYS A 183 -23.70 3.09 20.07
N LEU A 184 -23.30 1.84 20.32
CA LEU A 184 -23.38 1.25 21.65
C LEU A 184 -22.61 2.07 22.69
N ASP A 185 -21.46 2.64 22.32
CA ASP A 185 -20.64 3.45 23.21
C ASP A 185 -21.37 4.72 23.70
N ASN A 186 -22.25 5.30 22.89
CA ASN A 186 -22.99 6.52 23.25
C ASN A 186 -24.12 6.26 24.25
N ILE A 187 -24.62 5.03 24.33
CA ILE A 187 -25.73 4.64 25.20
C ILE A 187 -25.27 3.82 26.41
N ARG A 188 -23.99 3.42 26.47
CA ARG A 188 -23.47 2.50 27.51
C ARG A 188 -23.65 3.02 28.94
N ASN A 189 -23.64 4.34 29.13
CA ASN A 189 -23.83 5.00 30.43
C ASN A 189 -25.29 5.01 30.92
N ILE A 190 -26.26 4.90 30.00
CA ILE A 190 -27.71 4.92 30.31
C ILE A 190 -28.37 3.56 30.15
N MET A 191 -27.79 2.65 29.36
CA MET A 191 -28.40 1.36 29.02
C MET A 191 -28.60 0.42 30.23
N PHE A 192 -27.83 0.60 31.30
CA PHE A 192 -27.92 -0.21 32.52
C PHE A 192 -28.72 0.46 33.64
N LYS A 193 -29.41 1.57 33.34
CA LYS A 193 -30.17 2.35 34.32
C LYS A 193 -31.67 2.19 34.04
N PRO A 194 -32.38 1.31 34.78
CA PRO A 194 -33.80 1.00 34.51
C PRO A 194 -34.71 2.23 34.54
N GLU A 195 -34.33 3.28 35.28
CA GLU A 195 -35.06 4.56 35.37
C GLU A 195 -35.24 5.29 34.03
N TYR A 196 -34.40 5.02 33.03
CA TYR A 196 -34.48 5.64 31.70
C TYR A 196 -35.22 4.79 30.66
N TYR A 197 -35.58 3.55 30.98
CA TYR A 197 -36.08 2.57 29.99
C TYR A 197 -37.36 3.00 29.28
N ASP A 198 -38.22 3.76 29.97
CA ASP A 198 -39.48 4.29 29.45
C ASP A 198 -39.47 5.80 29.22
N LYS A 199 -38.35 6.47 29.52
CA LYS A 199 -38.23 7.94 29.44
C LYS A 199 -37.40 8.40 28.25
N VAL A 200 -36.46 7.58 27.80
CA VAL A 200 -35.57 7.89 26.68
C VAL A 200 -36.01 7.11 25.45
N PHE A 201 -36.14 7.82 24.33
CA PHE A 201 -36.53 7.25 23.05
C PHE A 201 -35.36 7.24 22.07
N VAL A 202 -35.41 6.34 21.09
CA VAL A 202 -34.40 6.21 20.04
C VAL A 202 -34.18 7.54 19.31
N ARG A 203 -35.26 8.29 19.03
CA ARG A 203 -35.19 9.61 18.38
C ARG A 203 -34.27 10.61 19.11
N ASP A 204 -34.11 10.48 20.43
CA ASP A 204 -33.30 11.38 21.25
C ASP A 204 -31.81 10.99 21.24
N LEU A 205 -31.48 9.79 20.73
CA LEU A 205 -30.14 9.19 20.73
C LEU A 205 -29.52 9.11 19.33
N VAL A 206 -30.29 9.46 18.28
CA VAL A 206 -29.86 9.32 16.88
C VAL A 206 -28.70 10.25 16.58
N PHE A 207 -27.66 9.69 15.97
CA PHE A 207 -26.57 10.46 15.38
C PHE A 207 -26.63 10.35 13.85
N ARG A 208 -26.61 11.49 13.15
CA ARG A 208 -26.49 11.51 11.69
C ARG A 208 -25.02 11.38 11.30
N PRO A 209 -24.62 10.33 10.57
CA PRO A 209 -23.23 10.20 10.13
C PRO A 209 -22.88 11.22 9.04
N ASP A 210 -21.66 11.73 9.07
CA ASP A 210 -21.14 12.68 8.07
C ASP A 210 -20.98 12.05 6.68
N TYR A 211 -20.86 10.71 6.65
CA TYR A 211 -20.67 9.93 5.44
C TYR A 211 -21.69 8.80 5.38
N THR A 212 -22.35 8.68 4.23
CA THR A 212 -23.14 7.53 3.79
C THR A 212 -22.65 7.10 2.41
N VAL A 213 -22.94 5.87 2.00
CA VAL A 213 -22.58 5.34 0.68
C VAL A 213 -23.87 5.06 -0.09
N ARG A 214 -23.99 5.52 -1.33
CA ARG A 214 -25.08 5.10 -2.21
C ARG A 214 -24.70 3.82 -2.96
N ILE A 215 -25.68 2.97 -3.24
CA ILE A 215 -25.50 1.68 -3.92
C ILE A 215 -24.87 1.79 -5.31
N ASP A 216 -25.09 2.92 -6.00
CA ASP A 216 -24.60 3.24 -7.33
C ASP A 216 -23.24 3.96 -7.32
N GLU A 217 -22.64 4.21 -6.16
CA GLU A 217 -21.30 4.79 -6.07
C GLU A 217 -20.21 3.82 -6.49
N SER A 218 -19.15 4.37 -7.09
CA SER A 218 -17.96 3.60 -7.40
C SER A 218 -17.24 3.16 -6.12
N MET A 219 -16.61 1.99 -6.18
CA MET A 219 -15.80 1.51 -5.05
C MET A 219 -14.60 2.42 -4.74
N GLU A 220 -14.11 3.21 -5.71
CA GLU A 220 -13.10 4.25 -5.47
C GLU A 220 -13.64 5.31 -4.50
N SER A 221 -14.84 5.85 -4.76
CA SER A 221 -15.53 6.79 -3.85
C SER A 221 -15.72 6.18 -2.45
N VAL A 222 -16.16 4.92 -2.37
CA VAL A 222 -16.38 4.22 -1.10
C VAL A 222 -15.08 4.13 -0.29
N VAL A 223 -13.97 3.72 -0.93
CA VAL A 223 -12.66 3.65 -0.27
C VAL A 223 -12.18 5.04 0.17
N THR A 224 -12.40 6.07 -0.64
CA THR A 224 -12.07 7.46 -0.27
C THR A 224 -12.87 7.93 0.95
N LYS A 225 -14.15 7.57 1.07
CA LYS A 225 -14.97 7.88 2.26
C LYS A 225 -14.45 7.16 3.50
N PHE A 226 -13.93 5.93 3.36
CA PHE A 226 -13.25 5.25 4.46
C PHE A 226 -11.88 5.84 4.80
N SER A 227 -11.13 6.38 3.85
CA SER A 227 -9.81 6.99 4.15
C SER A 227 -9.96 8.33 4.86
N HIS A 228 -11.00 9.10 4.53
CA HIS A 228 -11.28 10.40 5.15
C HIS A 228 -12.11 10.30 6.43
N SER A 229 -12.65 9.12 6.74
CA SER A 229 -13.42 8.90 7.97
C SER A 229 -12.66 7.97 8.90
N ASP A 230 -12.64 8.26 10.21
CA ASP A 230 -12.15 7.32 11.22
C ASP A 230 -13.19 6.26 11.59
N LYS A 231 -14.15 5.99 10.69
CA LYS A 231 -15.27 5.08 10.96
C LYS A 231 -14.95 3.68 10.44
N PHE A 232 -15.40 2.68 11.19
CA PHE A 232 -15.26 1.26 10.83
C PHE A 232 -16.38 0.75 9.93
N ASN A 233 -17.57 1.35 10.03
CA ASN A 233 -18.77 0.99 9.26
C ASN A 233 -19.41 2.26 8.71
N ILE A 234 -19.89 2.19 7.46
CA ILE A 234 -20.64 3.27 6.81
C ILE A 234 -21.96 2.68 6.29
N ALA A 235 -23.07 3.40 6.50
CA ALA A 235 -24.39 2.96 6.06
C ALA A 235 -24.49 3.04 4.54
N VAL A 236 -25.08 2.01 3.94
CA VAL A 236 -25.34 1.92 2.50
C VAL A 236 -26.82 2.20 2.25
N LEU A 237 -27.08 3.13 1.34
CA LEU A 237 -28.41 3.62 1.00
C LEU A 237 -28.72 3.35 -0.48
N ASP A 238 -30.01 3.19 -0.78
CA ASP A 238 -30.49 3.16 -2.17
C ASP A 238 -30.60 4.59 -2.75
N GLN A 239 -31.13 4.69 -3.98
CA GLN A 239 -31.33 5.98 -4.64
C GLN A 239 -32.38 6.88 -3.97
N ASN A 240 -33.27 6.30 -3.15
CA ASN A 240 -34.36 6.95 -2.44
C ASN A 240 -34.06 7.15 -0.94
N ASN A 241 -32.79 7.09 -0.51
CA ASN A 241 -32.36 7.15 0.89
C ASN A 241 -32.88 6.03 1.80
N LYS A 242 -33.30 4.90 1.22
CA LYS A 242 -33.67 3.71 2.00
C LYS A 242 -32.44 2.96 2.46
N TYR A 243 -32.49 2.51 3.69
CA TYR A 243 -31.39 1.75 4.29
C TYR A 243 -31.28 0.34 3.70
N LEU A 244 -30.09 -0.03 3.22
CA LEU A 244 -29.81 -1.35 2.64
C LEU A 244 -28.91 -2.23 3.53
N GLY A 245 -28.11 -1.62 4.40
CA GLY A 245 -27.13 -2.31 5.25
C GLY A 245 -25.96 -1.42 5.59
N PHE A 246 -24.88 -2.02 6.09
CA PHE A 246 -23.59 -1.35 6.25
C PHE A 246 -22.53 -2.01 5.39
N VAL A 247 -21.49 -1.26 5.07
CA VAL A 247 -20.23 -1.81 4.60
C VAL A 247 -19.17 -1.57 5.69
N SER A 248 -18.33 -2.57 5.95
CA SER A 248 -17.23 -2.44 6.90
C SER A 248 -15.88 -2.31 6.21
N ARG A 249 -14.98 -1.53 6.81
CA ARG A 249 -13.59 -1.40 6.35
C ARG A 249 -12.89 -2.76 6.31
N ALA A 250 -13.15 -3.60 7.31
CA ALA A 250 -12.59 -4.95 7.40
C ALA A 250 -13.05 -5.84 6.24
N ARG A 251 -14.34 -5.78 5.86
CA ARG A 251 -14.88 -6.56 4.74
C ARG A 251 -14.26 -6.12 3.42
N ILE A 252 -14.20 -4.82 3.14
CA ILE A 252 -13.56 -4.27 1.93
C ILE A 252 -12.11 -4.77 1.85
N PHE A 253 -11.33 -4.60 2.93
CA PHE A 253 -9.93 -5.01 2.97
C PHE A 253 -9.75 -6.52 2.75
N SER A 254 -10.62 -7.34 3.33
CA SER A 254 -10.57 -8.80 3.20
C SER A 254 -10.83 -9.29 1.77
N ILE A 255 -11.78 -8.66 1.08
CA ILE A 255 -12.12 -9.00 -0.32
C ILE A 255 -11.05 -8.47 -1.26
N TYR A 256 -10.59 -7.23 -1.05
CA TYR A 256 -9.47 -6.66 -1.78
C TYR A 256 -8.22 -7.56 -1.71
N ARG A 257 -7.80 -8.01 -0.52
CA ARG A 257 -6.65 -8.93 -0.39
C ARG A 257 -6.86 -10.25 -1.12
N ARG A 258 -8.10 -10.79 -1.11
CA ARG A 258 -8.41 -12.04 -1.79
C ARG A 258 -8.31 -11.89 -3.31
N MET A 259 -8.91 -10.85 -3.86
CA MET A 259 -8.88 -10.56 -5.29
C MET A 259 -7.47 -10.21 -5.77
N SER A 260 -6.73 -9.43 -4.98
CA SER A 260 -5.33 -9.11 -5.27
C SER A 260 -4.47 -10.37 -5.36
N ARG A 261 -4.65 -11.35 -4.46
CA ARG A 261 -3.93 -12.63 -4.55
C ARG A 261 -4.28 -13.41 -5.81
N GLN A 262 -5.56 -13.51 -6.16
CA GLN A 262 -6.00 -14.22 -7.37
C GLN A 262 -5.42 -13.60 -8.64
N LEU A 263 -5.47 -12.27 -8.75
CA LEU A 263 -4.92 -11.54 -9.90
C LEU A 263 -3.40 -11.57 -9.99
N SER A 264 -2.72 -11.90 -8.90
CA SER A 264 -1.28 -12.13 -8.94
C SER A 264 -0.91 -13.59 -9.23
N GLU A 265 -1.84 -14.55 -9.01
CA GLU A 265 -1.66 -15.97 -9.33
C GLU A 265 -1.94 -16.28 -10.82
N GLU A 266 -2.70 -15.43 -11.51
CA GLU A 266 -2.92 -15.45 -12.98
C GLU A 266 -1.80 -14.72 -13.75
#